data_AF-A0A522WWI0-F1
#
_entry.id   AF-A0A522WWI0-F1
#
_cell.length_a   1.000
_cell.length_b   1.000
_cell.length_c   1.000
_cell.angle_alpha   90.00
_cell.angle_beta   90.00
_cell.angle_gamma   90.00
#
_symmetry.space_group_name_H-M   'P 1'
#
loop_
_entity.id
_entity.type
_entity.pdbx_description
1 polymer ?
#
loop_
_entity_poly.entity_id
_entity_poly.type
_entity_poly.pdbx_seq_one_letter_code
_entity_poly.pdbx_strand_id
1 'polypeptide(L)'
;LCGGLYLVWLGVQAVRSSGGVTVAARNGEEDGRLWPLFIKGLVANAINPKVVLFFLAFLPQFVDTGRGGVAWQTAQLGGLFTLQAVILFGAIGYFSGWVGQGLNRAPGAGLWLDRIAGGVFITLGLKLIVWS
;
A
#
# COMPACT_ATOMS: atom_id res chain seq x y z
N LEU A 1 -11.01 19.47 -6.83
CA LEU A 1 -10.01 20.38 -7.47
C LEU A 1 -8.62 20.35 -6.80
N CYS A 2 -8.43 20.79 -5.55
CA CYS A 2 -7.08 20.90 -4.93
C CYS A 2 -6.27 19.58 -4.90
N GLY A 3 -6.91 18.45 -4.58
CA GLY A 3 -6.26 17.14 -4.61
C GLY A 3 -5.82 16.71 -6.01
N GLY A 4 -6.58 17.08 -7.05
CA GLY A 4 -6.24 16.79 -8.44
C GLY A 4 -5.03 17.60 -8.91
N LEU A 5 -4.98 18.89 -8.58
CA LEU A 5 -3.81 19.74 -8.85
C LEU A 5 -2.55 19.24 -8.13
N TYR A 6 -2.70 18.80 -6.88
CA TYR A 6 -1.59 18.22 -6.12
C TYR A 6 -1.06 16.94 -6.77
N LEU A 7 -1.93 16.04 -7.24
CA LEU A 7 -1.53 14.83 -7.97
C LEU A 7 -0.80 15.15 -9.28
N VAL A 8 -1.29 16.12 -10.06
CA VAL A 8 -0.60 16.57 -11.28
C VAL A 8 0.78 17.14 -10.94
N TRP A 9 0.89 17.95 -9.90
CA TRP A 9 2.16 18.52 -9.45
C TRP A 9 3.16 17.46 -8.97
N LEU A 10 2.72 16.45 -8.21
CA LEU A 10 3.55 15.30 -7.84
C LEU A 10 3.98 14.49 -9.06
N GLY A 11 3.07 14.27 -10.01
CA GLY A 11 3.37 13.51 -11.22
C GLY A 11 4.38 14.21 -12.12
N VAL A 12 4.28 15.54 -12.28
CA VAL A 12 5.28 16.34 -13.02
C VAL A 12 6.65 16.28 -12.36
N GLN A 13 6.72 16.32 -11.02
CA GLN A 13 7.99 16.13 -10.31
C GLN A 13 8.59 14.74 -10.55
N ALA A 14 7.77 13.69 -10.49
CA ALA A 14 8.22 12.33 -10.76
C ALA A 14 8.75 12.16 -12.20
N VAL A 15 8.06 12.71 -13.21
CA VAL A 15 8.55 12.67 -14.60
C VAL A 15 9.86 13.45 -14.79
N ARG A 16 10.04 14.55 -14.06
CA ARG A 16 11.24 15.40 -14.11
C ARG A 16 12.37 14.91 -13.19
N SER A 17 12.14 13.86 -12.40
CA SER A 17 13.15 13.20 -11.59
C SER A 17 14.28 12.68 -12.46
N SER A 18 15.53 12.87 -12.03
CA SER A 18 16.71 12.28 -12.66
C SER A 18 16.93 10.81 -12.27
N GLY A 19 15.89 10.11 -11.80
CA GLY A 19 15.97 8.73 -11.29
C GLY A 19 16.33 8.69 -9.81
N GLY A 20 15.82 9.66 -9.04
CA GLY A 20 16.06 9.83 -7.61
C GLY A 20 15.40 8.77 -6.72
N VAL A 21 14.58 7.86 -7.28
CA VAL A 21 14.33 6.56 -6.63
C VAL A 21 15.57 5.70 -6.81
N THR A 22 16.67 6.15 -6.24
CA THR A 22 17.57 5.23 -5.58
C THR A 22 16.71 4.59 -4.50
N VAL A 23 16.59 3.27 -4.53
CA VAL A 23 16.39 2.51 -3.30
C VAL A 23 17.69 2.73 -2.53
N ALA A 24 17.88 3.94 -2.00
CA ALA A 24 18.85 4.19 -0.98
C ALA A 24 18.43 3.20 0.08
N ALA A 25 19.24 2.16 0.27
CA ALA A 25 19.28 1.47 1.52
C ALA A 25 19.35 2.62 2.52
N ARG A 26 18.23 2.90 3.19
CA ARG A 26 18.30 3.71 4.38
C ARG A 26 19.23 2.88 5.23
N ASN A 27 20.50 3.27 5.26
CA ASN A 27 21.42 2.98 6.35
C ASN A 27 20.91 3.75 7.58
N GLY A 28 19.60 3.67 7.84
CA GLY A 28 19.04 3.97 9.11
C GLY A 28 19.49 2.82 9.96
N GLU A 29 20.29 3.15 10.96
CA GLU A 29 20.35 2.46 12.23
C GLU A 29 18.91 2.35 12.78
N GLU A 30 18.05 1.57 12.14
CA GLU A 30 16.84 1.06 12.76
C GLU A 30 17.30 -0.13 13.58
N ASP A 31 17.74 0.23 14.79
CA ASP A 31 17.96 -0.63 15.95
C ASP A 31 17.05 -1.86 15.83
N GLY A 32 17.64 -3.06 15.75
CA GLY A 32 17.08 -4.30 15.15
C GLY A 32 15.83 -4.91 15.79
N ARG A 33 14.87 -4.09 16.21
CA ARG A 33 13.65 -4.45 16.91
C ARG A 33 12.49 -4.35 15.92
N LEU A 34 12.37 -5.38 15.08
CA LEU A 34 11.23 -5.59 14.16
C LEU A 34 9.88 -5.58 14.90
N TRP A 35 9.87 -6.01 16.16
CA TRP A 35 8.66 -6.13 16.98
C TRP A 35 7.98 -4.78 17.28
N PRO A 36 8.67 -3.75 17.82
CA PRO A 36 8.14 -2.39 17.93
C PRO A 36 7.55 -1.81 16.62
N LEU A 37 8.21 -2.04 15.48
CA LEU A 37 7.70 -1.56 14.18
C LEU A 37 6.42 -2.29 13.77
N PHE A 38 6.38 -3.61 13.97
CA PHE A 38 5.18 -4.40 13.75
C PHE A 38 4.01 -3.92 14.61
N ILE A 39 4.23 -3.72 15.92
CA ILE A 39 3.19 -3.23 16.83
C ILE A 39 2.74 -1.83 16.43
N LYS A 40 3.66 -0.93 16.06
CA LYS A 40 3.31 0.41 15.58
C LYS A 40 2.42 0.35 14.34
N GLY A 41 2.76 -0.50 13.37
CA GLY A 41 1.96 -0.70 12.15
C GLY A 41 0.59 -1.34 12.44
N LEU A 42 0.54 -2.31 13.35
CA LEU A 42 -0.68 -2.96 13.80
C LEU A 42 -1.63 -1.95 14.46
N VAL A 43 -1.12 -1.16 15.41
CA VAL A 43 -1.90 -0.14 16.12
C VAL A 43 -2.37 0.94 15.16
N ALA A 44 -1.50 1.42 14.27
CA ALA A 44 -1.88 2.41 13.26
C ALA A 44 -2.99 1.91 12.33
N ASN A 45 -2.94 0.64 11.90
CA ASN A 45 -4.01 0.03 11.10
C ASN A 45 -5.29 -0.17 11.91
N ALA A 46 -5.20 -0.65 13.16
CA ALA A 46 -6.35 -0.90 14.01
C ALA A 46 -7.11 0.39 14.34
N ILE A 47 -6.40 1.50 14.52
CA ILE A 47 -6.99 2.82 14.79
C ILE A 47 -7.49 3.49 13.49
N ASN A 48 -7.13 2.98 12.31
CA ASN A 48 -7.54 3.58 11.04
C ASN A 48 -9.06 3.41 10.85
N PRO A 49 -9.86 4.48 10.97
CA PRO A 49 -11.32 4.38 10.91
C PRO A 49 -11.79 3.87 9.54
N LYS A 50 -11.02 4.12 8.48
CA LYS A 50 -11.34 3.64 7.13
C LYS A 50 -11.28 2.11 7.04
N VAL A 51 -10.28 1.49 7.69
CA VAL A 51 -10.11 0.04 7.71
C VAL A 51 -11.25 -0.61 8.50
N VAL A 52 -11.54 -0.06 9.69
CA VAL A 52 -12.65 -0.53 10.53
C VAL A 52 -13.98 -0.45 9.79
N LEU A 53 -14.27 0.71 9.18
CA LEU A 53 -15.52 0.90 8.41
C LEU A 53 -15.62 -0.04 7.21
N PHE A 54 -14.51 -0.32 6.52
CA PHE A 54 -14.49 -1.32 5.45
C PHE A 54 -14.91 -2.70 5.97
N PHE A 55 -14.29 -3.19 7.04
CA PHE A 55 -14.63 -4.50 7.58
C PHE A 55 -16.06 -4.57 8.11
N LEU A 56 -16.52 -3.55 8.83
CA LEU A 56 -17.91 -3.48 9.31
C LEU A 56 -18.93 -3.41 8.17
N ALA A 57 -18.59 -2.78 7.05
CA ALA A 57 -19.49 -2.69 5.90
C ALA A 57 -19.52 -3.99 5.08
N PHE A 58 -18.38 -4.68 4.93
CA PHE A 58 -18.26 -5.82 4.03
C PHE A 58 -18.40 -7.18 4.70
N LEU A 59 -17.80 -7.43 5.88
CA LEU A 59 -17.83 -8.76 6.51
C LEU A 59 -19.24 -9.26 6.83
N PRO A 60 -20.15 -8.44 7.40
CA PRO A 60 -21.50 -8.91 7.73
C PRO A 60 -22.31 -9.34 6.50
N GLN A 61 -21.98 -8.84 5.30
CA GLN A 61 -22.65 -9.21 4.06
C GLN A 61 -22.44 -10.69 3.69
N PHE A 62 -21.40 -11.32 4.24
CA PHE A 62 -21.06 -12.73 4.01
C PHE A 62 -21.49 -13.64 5.17
N VAL A 63 -22.13 -13.09 6.21
CA VAL A 63 -22.59 -13.85 7.38
C VAL A 63 -24.05 -14.25 7.21
N ASP A 64 -24.34 -15.52 7.47
CA ASP A 64 -25.68 -16.08 7.41
C ASP A 64 -26.21 -16.33 8.83
N THR A 65 -27.22 -15.57 9.24
CA THR A 65 -27.82 -15.67 10.59
C THR A 65 -28.49 -17.02 10.85
N GLY A 66 -28.81 -17.80 9.81
CA GLY A 66 -29.39 -19.14 9.93
C GLY A 66 -28.38 -20.27 10.13
N ARG A 67 -27.06 -19.99 9.98
CA ARG A 67 -26.00 -21.01 9.98
C ARG A 67 -25.07 -20.98 11.20
N GLY A 68 -25.39 -20.17 12.22
CA GLY A 68 -24.65 -20.14 13.50
C GLY A 68 -24.43 -18.73 14.04
N GLY A 69 -23.57 -18.61 15.04
CA GLY A 69 -23.28 -17.32 15.69
C GLY A 69 -22.55 -16.34 14.75
N VAL A 70 -23.13 -15.15 14.56
CA VAL A 70 -22.58 -14.04 13.74
C VAL A 70 -21.14 -13.69 14.12
N ALA A 71 -20.82 -13.68 15.42
CA ALA A 71 -19.48 -13.39 15.91
C ALA A 71 -18.45 -14.42 15.44
N TRP A 72 -18.83 -15.71 15.41
CA TRP A 72 -17.93 -16.79 15.00
C TRP A 72 -17.67 -16.75 13.49
N GLN A 73 -18.72 -16.57 12.68
CA GLN A 73 -18.58 -16.43 11.22
C GLN A 73 -17.73 -15.21 10.86
N THR A 74 -17.95 -14.06 11.53
CA THR A 74 -17.13 -12.85 11.35
C THR A 74 -15.66 -13.10 11.72
N ALA A 75 -15.38 -13.82 12.81
CA ALA A 75 -14.02 -14.17 13.20
C ALA A 75 -13.33 -15.08 12.17
N GLN A 76 -14.05 -16.07 11.62
CA GLN A 76 -13.53 -16.95 10.57
C GLN A 76 -13.20 -16.18 9.29
N LEU A 77 -14.11 -15.31 8.82
CA LEU A 77 -13.91 -14.49 7.64
C LEU A 77 -12.75 -13.49 7.82
N GLY A 78 -12.67 -12.85 8.98
CA GLY A 78 -11.55 -11.96 9.33
C GLY A 78 -10.22 -12.70 9.38
N GLY A 79 -10.21 -13.93 9.92
CA GLY A 79 -9.03 -14.80 9.93
C GLY A 79 -8.57 -15.20 8.53
N LEU A 80 -9.51 -15.59 7.65
CA LEU A 80 -9.22 -15.93 6.26
C LEU A 80 -8.64 -14.72 5.50
N PHE A 81 -9.28 -13.55 5.65
CA PHE A 81 -8.78 -12.31 5.05
C PHE A 81 -7.36 -11.98 5.55
N THR A 82 -7.13 -12.10 6.86
CA THR A 82 -5.82 -11.84 7.46
C THR A 82 -4.76 -12.80 6.92
N LEU A 83 -5.08 -14.08 6.78
CA LEU A 83 -4.18 -15.08 6.20
C LEU A 83 -3.82 -14.74 4.76
N GLN A 84 -4.80 -14.37 3.94
CA GLN A 84 -4.57 -13.92 2.56
C GLN A 84 -3.67 -12.69 2.51
N ALA A 85 -3.91 -11.70 3.38
CA ALA A 85 -3.08 -10.51 3.49
C ALA A 85 -1.63 -10.86 3.87
N VAL A 86 -1.43 -11.72 4.87
CA VAL A 86 -0.10 -12.18 5.30
C VAL A 86 0.63 -12.87 4.15
N ILE A 87 -0.04 -13.75 3.40
CA ILE A 87 0.58 -14.44 2.25
C ILE A 87 0.95 -13.44 1.15
N LEU A 88 0.02 -12.56 0.76
CA LEU A 88 0.24 -11.60 -0.33
C LEU A 88 1.32 -10.58 0.02
N PHE A 89 1.19 -9.88 1.16
CA PHE A 89 2.15 -8.88 1.58
C PHE A 89 3.48 -9.50 2.00
N GLY A 90 3.46 -10.70 2.60
CA GLY A 90 4.66 -11.47 2.91
C GLY A 90 5.43 -11.86 1.65
N ALA A 91 4.73 -12.34 0.61
CA ALA A 91 5.35 -12.62 -0.68
C ALA A 91 5.92 -11.35 -1.33
N ILE A 92 5.15 -10.26 -1.38
CA ILE A 92 5.63 -8.97 -1.90
C ILE A 92 6.88 -8.51 -1.14
N GLY A 93 6.86 -8.55 0.19
CA GLY A 93 8.00 -8.18 1.03
C GLY A 93 9.22 -9.06 0.77
N TYR A 94 9.03 -10.38 0.71
CA TYR A 94 10.10 -11.34 0.41
C TYR A 94 10.73 -11.10 -0.97
N PHE A 95 9.92 -10.91 -2.01
CA PHE A 95 10.42 -10.67 -3.37
C PHE A 95 10.89 -9.22 -3.59
N SER A 96 10.50 -8.27 -2.74
CA SER A 96 10.89 -6.85 -2.88
C SER A 96 12.41 -6.67 -2.84
N GLY A 97 13.14 -7.47 -2.05
CA GLY A 97 14.60 -7.43 -1.99
C GLY A 97 15.25 -7.88 -3.30
N TRP A 98 14.70 -8.93 -3.92
CA TRP A 98 15.17 -9.41 -5.23
C TRP A 98 14.88 -8.39 -6.34
N VAL A 99 13.67 -7.81 -6.37
CA VAL A 99 13.29 -6.75 -7.31
C VAL A 99 14.16 -5.51 -7.10
N GLY A 100 14.40 -5.10 -5.85
CA GLY A 100 15.23 -3.95 -5.51
C GLY A 100 16.68 -4.12 -5.95
N GLN A 101 17.25 -5.32 -5.80
CA GLN A 101 18.59 -5.62 -6.32
C GLN A 101 18.63 -5.58 -7.86
N GLY A 102 17.61 -6.10 -8.54
CA GLY A 102 17.48 -6.01 -10.00
C GLY A 102 17.38 -4.56 -10.49
N LEU A 103 16.59 -3.73 -9.80
CA LEU A 103 16.43 -2.31 -10.10
C LEU A 103 17.74 -1.53 -9.92
N ASN A 104 18.51 -1.84 -8.87
CA ASN A 104 19.82 -1.22 -8.60
C ASN A 104 20.91 -1.62 -9.61
N ARG A 105 20.79 -2.79 -10.25
CA ARG A 105 21.74 -3.26 -11.28
C ARG A 105 21.50 -2.66 -12.66
N ALA A 106 20.30 -2.15 -12.93
CA ALA A 106 19.92 -1.62 -14.24
C ALA A 106 20.06 -0.09 -14.27
N PRO A 107 21.06 0.47 -14.97
CA PRO A 107 21.21 1.92 -15.10
C PRO A 107 19.98 2.50 -15.82
N GLY A 108 19.18 3.30 -15.10
CA GLY A 108 17.96 3.94 -15.63
C GLY A 108 16.63 3.28 -15.24
N ALA A 109 16.62 2.17 -14.51
CA ALA A 109 15.37 1.54 -14.09
C ALA A 109 14.58 2.40 -13.09
N GLY A 110 15.26 3.08 -12.16
CA GLY A 110 14.63 4.08 -11.28
C GLY A 110 14.01 5.25 -12.06
N LEU A 111 14.65 5.69 -13.15
CA LEU A 111 14.14 6.75 -14.02
C LEU A 111 12.83 6.34 -14.71
N TRP A 112 12.75 5.11 -15.21
CA TRP A 112 11.52 4.58 -15.81
C TRP A 112 10.42 4.38 -14.78
N LEU A 113 10.75 3.91 -13.57
CA LEU A 113 9.80 3.79 -12.48
C LEU A 113 9.19 5.14 -12.11
N ASP A 114 10.02 6.18 -12.00
CA ASP A 114 9.60 7.55 -11.72
C ASP A 114 8.69 8.11 -12.83
N ARG A 115 9.01 7.83 -14.09
CA ARG A 115 8.20 8.25 -15.24
C ARG A 115 6.84 7.57 -15.28
N ILE A 116 6.79 6.26 -15.01
CA ILE A 116 5.53 5.50 -14.97
C ILE A 116 4.67 6.01 -13.81
N ALA A 117 5.24 6.12 -12.61
CA ALA A 117 4.53 6.64 -11.44
C ALA A 117 4.01 8.07 -11.69
N GLY A 118 4.84 8.92 -12.32
CA GLY A 118 4.45 10.28 -12.69
C GLY A 118 3.30 10.32 -13.71
N GLY A 119 3.36 9.47 -14.75
CA GLY A 119 2.27 9.33 -15.72
C GLY A 119 0.95 8.89 -15.06
N VAL A 120 1.01 7.95 -14.12
CA VAL A 120 -0.16 7.52 -13.34
C VAL A 120 -0.73 8.67 -12.52
N PHE A 121 0.11 9.43 -11.80
CA PHE A 121 -0.37 10.56 -10.99
C PHE A 121 -0.96 11.70 -11.82
N ILE A 122 -0.35 12.05 -12.95
CA ILE A 122 -0.90 13.05 -13.87
C ILE A 122 -2.26 12.58 -14.39
N THR A 123 -2.36 11.33 -14.85
CA THR A 123 -3.60 10.77 -15.39
C THR A 123 -4.72 10.76 -14.34
N LEU A 124 -4.42 10.31 -13.11
CA LEU A 124 -5.38 10.31 -12.01
C LEU A 124 -5.78 11.74 -11.60
N GLY A 125 -4.82 12.66 -11.52
CA GLY A 125 -5.07 14.05 -11.17
C GLY A 125 -5.96 14.76 -12.18
N LEU A 126 -5.69 14.60 -13.47
CA LEU A 126 -6.52 15.13 -14.56
C LEU A 126 -7.91 14.52 -14.53
N LYS A 127 -8.02 13.18 -14.41
CA LYS A 127 -9.32 12.51 -14.31
C LYS A 127 -10.13 13.05 -13.12
N LEU A 128 -9.49 13.26 -11.97
CA LEU A 128 -10.15 13.80 -10.78
C LEU A 128 -10.62 15.24 -11.00
N ILE A 129 -9.84 16.09 -11.68
CA ILE A 129 -10.23 17.47 -11.99
C ILE A 129 -11.43 17.50 -12.95
N VAL A 130 -11.45 16.63 -13.95
CA VAL A 130 -12.55 16.55 -14.93
C VAL A 130 -13.85 16.01 -14.30
N TRP A 131 -13.74 15.15 -13.29
CA TRP A 131 -14.88 14.56 -12.56
C TRP A 131 -15.33 15.36 -11.32
N SER A 132 -14.55 16.35 -10.87
CA SER A 132 -14.88 17.21 -9.72
C SER A 132 -15.64 18.45 -10.16
#